data_AF-A0A936FEG3-F1
#
_entry.id   AF-A0A936FEG3-F1
#
_cell.length_a   1.000
_cell.length_b   1.000
_cell.length_c   1.000
_cell.angle_alpha   90.00
_cell.angle_beta   90.00
_cell.angle_gamma   90.00
#
_symmetry.space_group_name_H-M   'P 1'
#
loop_
_entity.id
_entity.type
_entity.pdbx_description
1 polymer ?
#
loop_
_entity_poly.entity_id
_entity_poly.type
_entity_poly.pdbx_seq_one_letter_code
_entity_poly.pdbx_strand_id
1 'polypeptide(L)'
;MKRLHVLAVALGLLASGHVTAQNAPPTDGWETAQLEMEHMHWLQAYQGFVQLADQGDVMASRMAYQMWLYAPQLYGQMLPARVEQVQRWGALCECTPVKRAQTSPVGSTTAATQ
;
A
#
# COMPACT_ATOMS: atom_id res chain seq x y z
N MET A 1 -58.37 17.23 -32.91
CA MET A 1 -57.66 18.18 -33.82
C MET A 1 -56.67 18.93 -32.94
N LYS A 2 -55.36 19.00 -33.11
CA LYS A 2 -54.47 18.96 -34.28
C LYS A 2 -53.02 18.78 -33.75
N ARG A 3 -52.29 17.79 -34.30
CA ARG A 3 -50.87 17.74 -34.72
C ARG A 3 -49.80 18.32 -33.75
N LEU A 4 -48.94 17.51 -33.11
CA LEU A 4 -47.67 16.89 -33.62
C LEU A 4 -46.62 17.88 -34.16
N HIS A 5 -45.36 17.55 -33.83
CA HIS A 5 -44.06 18.20 -34.13
C HIS A 5 -43.58 19.15 -33.01
N VAL A 6 -42.35 19.08 -32.48
CA VAL A 6 -41.05 18.75 -33.10
C VAL A 6 -40.09 18.15 -32.04
N LEU A 7 -39.27 17.19 -32.47
CA LEU A 7 -38.09 16.66 -31.78
C LEU A 7 -37.13 17.76 -31.31
N ALA A 8 -36.61 17.65 -30.09
CA ALA A 8 -35.28 18.14 -29.78
C ALA A 8 -34.58 17.10 -28.90
N VAL A 9 -33.89 16.17 -29.57
CA VAL A 9 -32.84 15.34 -28.99
C VAL A 9 -31.71 16.29 -28.60
N ALA A 10 -31.73 16.78 -27.37
CA ALA A 10 -30.55 17.38 -26.77
C ALA A 10 -29.76 16.23 -26.15
N LEU A 11 -28.96 15.58 -26.99
CA LEU A 11 -27.87 14.70 -26.58
C LEU A 11 -26.80 15.58 -25.92
N GLY A 12 -27.10 16.05 -24.71
CA GLY A 12 -26.13 16.71 -23.84
C GLY A 12 -25.19 15.63 -23.33
N LEU A 13 -24.14 15.34 -24.11
CA LEU A 13 -22.91 14.79 -23.58
C LEU A 13 -22.43 15.77 -22.51
N LEU A 14 -22.89 15.56 -21.28
CA LEU A 14 -22.16 16.00 -20.11
C LEU A 14 -20.86 15.22 -20.18
N ALA A 15 -19.88 15.87 -20.80
CA ALA A 15 -18.49 15.50 -20.77
C ALA A 15 -18.19 15.16 -19.32
N SER A 16 -18.09 13.86 -19.04
CA SER A 16 -17.39 13.37 -17.87
C SER A 16 -16.07 14.12 -17.89
N GLY A 17 -15.94 15.09 -16.99
CA GLY A 17 -14.65 15.70 -16.70
C GLY A 17 -13.80 14.54 -16.24
N HIS A 18 -13.09 13.93 -17.18
CA HIS A 18 -11.97 13.08 -16.86
C HIS A 18 -11.03 14.02 -16.14
N VAL A 19 -11.06 13.95 -14.82
CA VAL A 19 -9.91 14.26 -13.99
C VAL A 19 -8.82 13.43 -14.64
N THR A 20 -8.04 14.08 -15.50
CA THR A 20 -6.71 13.62 -15.80
C THR A 20 -6.02 13.78 -14.46
N ALA A 21 -6.00 12.68 -13.70
CA ALA A 21 -4.97 12.52 -12.71
C ALA A 21 -3.68 12.65 -13.51
N GLN A 22 -3.13 13.87 -13.54
CA GLN A 22 -1.76 14.16 -13.93
C GLN A 22 -0.89 13.44 -12.89
N ASN A 23 -0.85 12.10 -13.01
CA ASN A 23 0.05 11.23 -12.30
C ASN A 23 1.38 11.30 -13.03
N ALA A 24 2.27 12.16 -12.56
CA ALA A 24 3.70 11.92 -12.69
C ALA A 24 4.34 12.38 -11.38
N PRO A 25 5.43 11.76 -10.87
CA PRO A 25 5.87 10.36 -10.77
C PRO A 25 6.09 9.94 -9.25
N PRO A 26 6.45 8.68 -8.91
CA PRO A 26 7.86 8.34 -8.66
C PRO A 26 8.18 6.92 -9.19
N THR A 27 8.48 6.83 -10.48
CA THR A 27 8.80 5.55 -11.14
C THR A 27 10.12 4.96 -10.63
N ASP A 28 11.12 5.78 -10.32
CA ASP A 28 12.46 5.29 -9.94
C ASP A 28 12.44 4.39 -8.71
N GLY A 29 11.73 4.76 -7.65
CA GLY A 29 11.74 4.00 -6.39
C GLY A 29 11.06 2.63 -6.51
N TRP A 30 9.91 2.60 -7.19
CA TRP A 30 9.14 1.35 -7.39
C TRP A 30 9.89 0.42 -8.35
N GLU A 31 10.35 0.94 -9.48
CA GLU A 31 11.07 0.17 -10.49
C GLU A 31 12.39 -0.38 -9.94
N THR A 32 13.12 0.42 -9.15
CA THR A 32 14.32 -0.06 -8.46
C THR A 32 13.97 -1.19 -7.48
N ALA A 33 12.94 -1.03 -6.64
CA ALA A 33 12.55 -2.07 -5.69
C ALA A 33 12.11 -3.38 -6.40
N GLN A 34 11.41 -3.26 -7.53
CA GLN A 34 11.03 -4.38 -8.37
C GLN A 34 12.25 -5.06 -9.01
N LEU A 35 13.21 -4.29 -9.52
CA LEU A 35 14.44 -4.83 -10.10
C LEU A 35 15.26 -5.61 -9.06
N GLU A 36 15.38 -5.08 -7.84
CA GLU A 36 16.02 -5.80 -6.74
C GLU A 36 15.28 -7.10 -6.40
N MET A 37 13.95 -7.11 -6.49
CA MET A 37 13.14 -8.32 -6.27
C MET A 37 13.40 -9.37 -7.37
N GLU A 38 13.47 -8.94 -8.63
CA GLU A 38 13.79 -9.80 -9.78
C GLU A 38 15.19 -10.42 -9.66
N HIS A 39 16.14 -9.69 -9.09
CA HIS A 39 17.50 -10.17 -8.79
C HIS A 39 17.62 -10.97 -7.47
N MET A 40 16.50 -11.29 -6.82
CA MET A 40 16.47 -11.99 -5.53
C MET A 40 17.17 -11.25 -4.38
N HIS A 41 17.37 -9.94 -4.51
CA HIS A 41 17.91 -9.08 -3.47
C HIS A 41 16.78 -8.65 -2.50
N TRP A 42 16.25 -9.62 -1.76
CA TRP A 42 15.02 -9.47 -0.98
C TRP A 42 15.06 -8.33 0.03
N LEU A 43 16.21 -8.08 0.66
CA LEU A 43 16.35 -7.02 1.66
C LEU A 43 16.31 -5.64 1.00
N GLN A 44 16.99 -5.47 -0.13
CA GLN A 44 17.06 -4.22 -0.91
C GLN A 44 15.69 -3.90 -1.50
N ALA A 45 15.04 -4.89 -2.11
CA ALA A 45 13.67 -4.77 -2.60
C ALA A 45 12.72 -4.33 -1.49
N TYR A 46 12.77 -5.02 -0.34
CA TYR A 46 11.97 -4.69 0.82
C TYR A 46 12.21 -3.26 1.31
N GLN A 47 13.48 -2.82 1.42
CA GLN A 47 13.80 -1.45 1.83
C GLN A 47 13.22 -0.40 0.87
N GLY A 48 13.25 -0.66 -0.43
CA GLY A 48 12.62 0.20 -1.43
C GLY A 48 11.11 0.32 -1.24
N PHE A 49 10.42 -0.81 -1.06
CA PHE A 49 8.98 -0.81 -0.78
C PHE A 49 8.64 -0.15 0.56
N VAL A 50 9.45 -0.36 1.60
CA VAL A 50 9.28 0.29 2.91
C VAL A 50 9.33 1.81 2.79
N GLN A 51 10.29 2.34 2.04
CA GLN A 51 10.45 3.78 1.87
C GLN A 51 9.22 4.40 1.17
N LEU A 52 8.66 3.72 0.18
CA LEU A 52 7.44 4.14 -0.53
C LEU A 52 6.19 3.96 0.35
N ALA A 53 6.10 2.86 1.09
CA ALA A 53 5.00 2.59 2.01
C ALA A 53 4.92 3.64 3.14
N ASP A 54 6.06 4.04 3.68
CA ASP A 54 6.13 5.10 4.69
C ASP A 54 5.75 6.49 4.16
N GLN A 55 5.81 6.69 2.83
CA GLN A 55 5.28 7.88 2.16
C GLN A 55 3.77 7.81 1.89
N GLY A 56 3.13 6.68 2.18
CA GLY A 56 1.69 6.47 1.98
C GLY A 56 1.32 5.78 0.66
N ASP A 57 2.30 5.26 -0.10
CA ASP A 57 1.99 4.48 -1.30
C ASP A 57 1.26 3.18 -0.90
N VAL A 58 0.03 3.03 -1.38
CA VAL A 58 -0.87 1.91 -1.02
C VAL A 58 -0.35 0.58 -1.56
N MET A 59 0.20 0.57 -2.77
CA MET A 59 0.72 -0.65 -3.40
C MET A 59 2.01 -1.08 -2.73
N ALA A 60 2.92 -0.15 -2.46
CA ALA A 60 4.15 -0.44 -1.73
C ALA A 60 3.87 -0.86 -0.29
N SER A 61 2.85 -0.28 0.36
CA SER A 61 2.39 -0.72 1.69
C SER A 61 1.96 -2.18 1.68
N ARG A 62 1.22 -2.61 0.65
CA ARG A 62 0.83 -4.01 0.47
C ARG A 62 2.06 -4.91 0.29
N MET A 63 2.99 -4.50 -0.58
CA MET A 63 4.23 -5.26 -0.84
C MET A 63 5.08 -5.39 0.43
N ALA A 64 5.38 -4.29 1.12
CA ALA A 64 6.17 -4.27 2.34
C ALA A 64 5.51 -5.13 3.45
N TYR A 65 4.18 -5.02 3.62
CA TYR A 65 3.44 -5.82 4.60
C TYR A 65 3.52 -7.32 4.30
N GLN A 66 3.32 -7.72 3.05
CA GLN A 66 3.37 -9.13 2.64
C GLN A 66 4.79 -9.70 2.73
N MET A 67 5.79 -8.96 2.24
CA MET A 67 7.19 -9.36 2.33
C MET A 67 7.58 -9.57 3.80
N TRP A 68 7.26 -8.62 4.68
CA TRP A 68 7.53 -8.75 6.12
C TRP A 68 6.83 -9.96 6.74
N LEU A 69 5.53 -10.11 6.46
CA LEU A 69 4.68 -11.16 7.04
C LEU A 69 5.20 -12.55 6.69
N TYR A 70 5.52 -12.77 5.42
CA TYR A 70 5.91 -14.08 4.89
C TYR A 70 7.42 -14.27 4.80
N ALA A 71 8.23 -13.30 5.23
CA ALA A 71 9.69 -13.36 5.11
C ALA A 71 10.34 -14.67 5.58
N PRO A 72 9.97 -15.24 6.73
CA PRO A 72 10.60 -16.47 7.21
C PRO A 72 10.33 -17.67 6.30
N GLN A 73 9.15 -17.70 5.68
CA GLN A 73 8.72 -18.81 4.84
C GLN A 73 9.22 -18.67 3.40
N LEU A 74 9.20 -17.44 2.85
CA LEU A 74 9.56 -17.21 1.45
C LEU A 74 11.04 -16.89 1.24
N TYR A 75 11.68 -16.23 2.20
CA TYR A 75 13.04 -15.71 2.06
C TYR A 75 14.03 -16.33 3.04
N GLY A 76 13.56 -17.19 3.96
CA GLY A 76 14.39 -17.84 4.99
C GLY A 76 15.00 -16.85 6.00
N GLN A 77 14.57 -15.60 6.00
CA GLN A 77 15.11 -14.54 6.85
C GLN A 77 14.01 -13.64 7.38
N MET A 78 14.31 -12.95 8.49
CA MET A 78 13.43 -11.92 9.04
C MET A 78 13.74 -10.59 8.37
N LEU A 79 12.71 -9.91 7.87
CA LEU A 79 12.83 -8.52 7.41
C LEU A 79 12.47 -7.58 8.57
N PRO A 80 13.30 -6.56 8.86
CA PRO A 80 13.10 -5.70 10.02
C PRO A 80 11.94 -4.72 9.80
N ALA A 81 11.04 -4.60 10.78
CA ALA A 81 9.99 -3.58 10.81
C ALA A 81 9.62 -3.24 12.25
N ARG A 82 9.25 -1.98 12.51
CA ARG A 82 8.60 -1.60 13.78
C ARG A 82 7.11 -1.96 13.72
N VAL A 83 6.50 -2.30 14.86
CA VAL A 83 5.08 -2.68 14.85
C VAL A 83 4.18 -1.52 14.44
N GLU A 84 4.46 -0.28 14.85
CA GLU A 84 3.62 0.86 14.39
C GLU A 84 3.71 1.05 12.87
N GLN A 85 4.85 0.71 12.28
CA GLN A 85 5.08 0.79 10.84
C GLN A 85 4.23 -0.23 10.08
N VAL A 86 4.27 -1.49 10.53
CA VAL A 86 3.46 -2.58 9.96
C VAL A 86 1.96 -2.31 10.12
N GLN A 87 1.54 -1.77 11.27
CA GLN A 87 0.14 -1.39 11.49
C GLN A 87 -0.32 -0.31 10.51
N ARG A 88 0.50 0.72 10.25
CA ARG A 88 0.19 1.75 9.25
C ARG A 88 0.06 1.17 7.85
N TRP A 89 1.00 0.32 7.43
CA TRP A 89 0.91 -0.32 6.11
C TRP A 89 -0.35 -1.17 5.97
N GLY A 90 -0.66 -1.97 7.00
CA GLY A 90 -1.87 -2.80 7.04
C GLY A 90 -3.15 -1.96 6.92
N ALA A 91 -3.20 -0.80 7.59
CA ALA A 91 -4.32 0.13 7.49
C ALA A 91 -4.43 0.76 6.08
N LEU A 92 -3.30 1.15 5.47
CA LEU A 92 -3.27 1.75 4.13
C LEU A 92 -3.68 0.78 3.02
N CYS A 93 -3.25 -0.48 3.09
CA CYS A 93 -3.56 -1.49 2.07
C CYS A 93 -4.88 -2.24 2.29
N GLU A 94 -5.64 -1.86 3.33
CA GLU A 94 -6.82 -2.58 3.82
C GLU A 94 -6.54 -4.07 4.08
N CYS A 95 -5.32 -4.39 4.51
CA CYS A 95 -4.90 -5.75 4.74
C CYS A 95 -5.40 -6.24 6.11
N THR A 96 -5.94 -7.46 6.19
CA THR A 96 -6.40 -8.03 7.45
C THR A 96 -5.25 -8.05 8.47
N PRO A 97 -5.44 -7.50 9.68
CA PRO A 97 -4.43 -7.51 10.72
C PRO A 97 -4.02 -8.93 11.11
N VAL A 98 -2.71 -9.20 11.17
CA VAL A 98 -2.15 -10.51 11.52
C VAL A 98 -1.52 -10.51 12.91
N LYS A 99 -1.58 -11.67 13.60
CA LYS A 99 -1.10 -11.85 14.98
C LYS A 99 0.34 -11.41 15.20
N ARG A 100 1.22 -11.60 14.21
CA ARG A 100 2.64 -11.17 14.25
C ARG A 100 2.80 -9.66 14.44
N ALA A 101 1.86 -8.86 13.93
CA ALA A 101 1.88 -7.41 14.06
C ALA A 101 1.34 -6.93 15.42
N GLN A 102 0.74 -7.84 16.19
CA GLN A 102 0.09 -7.54 17.47
C GLN A 102 1.01 -7.84 18.66
N THR A 103 2.14 -8.53 18.45
CA THR A 103 3.01 -9.04 19.52
C THR A 103 4.15 -8.10 19.95
N SER A 104 4.17 -6.81 19.58
CA SER A 104 5.16 -5.89 20.17
C SER A 104 4.72 -5.41 21.56
N PRO A 105 5.59 -5.54 22.57
CA PRO A 105 5.30 -5.09 23.92
C PRO A 105 5.52 -3.57 24.02
N VAL A 106 4.47 -2.80 23.80
CA VAL A 106 4.37 -1.49 24.47
C VAL A 106 3.78 -1.77 25.86
N GLY A 107 4.65 -1.82 26.87
CA GLY A 107 4.23 -1.85 28.28
C GLY A 107 4.61 -3.11 29.07
N SER A 108 5.90 -3.46 29.09
CA SER A 108 6.48 -4.14 30.26
C SER A 108 7.39 -3.15 30.99
N THR A 109 6.79 -2.16 31.67
CA THR A 109 7.47 -1.48 32.77
C THR A 109 6.92 -2.05 34.06
N THR A 110 7.76 -2.88 34.66
CA THR A 110 7.70 -3.48 35.98
C THR A 110 7.45 -2.43 37.07
N ALA A 111 6.52 -2.73 37.98
CA ALA A 111 6.65 -2.39 39.40
C ALA A 111 5.75 -3.32 40.24
N ALA A 112 6.22 -4.55 40.44
CA ALA A 112 5.94 -5.27 41.68
C ALA A 112 7.08 -4.91 42.63
N THR A 113 6.78 -4.34 43.80
CA THR A 113 7.56 -4.48 45.05
C THR A 113 6.70 -3.99 46.21
N GLN A 114 6.29 -4.97 47.02
CA GLN A 114 5.98 -4.95 48.47
C GLN A 114 4.86 -4.05 48.99
#